data_AF-A0A4Q3SBM8-F1
#
_entry.id   AF-A0A4Q3SBM8-F1
#
_cell.length_a   1.000
_cell.length_b   1.000
_cell.length_c   1.000
_cell.angle_alpha   90.00
_cell.angle_beta   90.00
_cell.angle_gamma   90.00
#
_symmetry.space_group_name_H-M   'P 1'
#
loop_
_entity.id
_entity.type
_entity.pdbx_description
1 polymer ?
#
loop_
_entity_poly.entity_id
_entity_poly.type
_entity_poly.pdbx_seq_one_letter_code
_entity_poly.pdbx_strand_id
1 'polypeptide(L)' 'MSETLTVIVEREFAYPPEKIWRALTQPHLIADWLMENDFAPK' A
#
# COMPACT_ATOMS: atom_id res chain seq x y z
N MET A 1 3.96 11.51 -27.92
CA MET A 1 3.02 10.81 -27.02
C MET A 1 3.86 9.82 -26.24
N SER A 2 4.00 9.97 -24.92
CA SER A 2 4.66 8.97 -24.08
C SER A 2 3.70 7.80 -23.84
N GLU A 3 4.15 6.59 -24.11
CA GLU A 3 3.38 5.37 -23.87
C GLU A 3 3.35 5.06 -22.37
N THR A 4 2.18 4.67 -21.85
CA THR A 4 2.04 4.22 -20.46
C THR A 4 2.61 2.81 -20.32
N LEU A 5 3.63 2.65 -19.48
CA LEU A 5 4.20 1.34 -19.15
C LEU A 5 3.57 0.81 -17.85
N THR A 6 3.31 -0.49 -17.79
CA THR A 6 2.78 -1.17 -16.61
C THR A 6 3.90 -1.89 -15.86
N VAL A 7 3.91 -1.78 -14.53
CA VAL A 7 4.81 -2.52 -13.64
C VAL A 7 3.98 -3.36 -12.67
N ILE A 8 4.31 -4.64 -12.53
CA ILE A 8 3.68 -5.57 -11.59
C ILE A 8 4.73 -5.97 -10.55
N VAL A 9 4.37 -5.91 -9.27
CA VAL A 9 5.23 -6.32 -8.15
C VAL A 9 4.48 -7.34 -7.30
N GLU A 10 5.06 -8.54 -7.16
CA GLU A 10 4.54 -9.61 -6.31
C GLU A 10 5.48 -9.81 -5.12
N ARG A 11 4.91 -10.00 -3.93
CA ARG A 11 5.65 -10.30 -2.70
C ARG A 11 4.86 -11.25 -1.81
N GLU A 12 5.57 -12.21 -1.22
CA GLU A 12 5.04 -13.08 -0.17
C GLU A 12 5.40 -12.52 1.21
N PHE A 13 4.42 -12.54 2.11
CA PHE A 13 4.60 -12.09 3.49
C PHE A 13 4.27 -13.24 4.44
N ALA A 14 5.15 -13.48 5.43
CA ALA A 14 4.94 -14.45 6.51
C ALA A 14 3.99 -13.91 7.60
N TYR A 15 2.92 -13.22 7.19
CA TYR A 15 1.92 -12.62 8.07
C TYR A 15 0.51 -12.91 7.56
N PRO A 16 -0.48 -13.01 8.47
CA PRO A 16 -1.88 -13.18 8.07
C PRO A 16 -2.37 -12.01 7.18
N PRO A 17 -3.29 -12.28 6.23
CA PRO A 17 -3.84 -11.26 5.33
C PRO A 17 -4.39 -10.03 6.05
N GLU A 18 -5.00 -10.21 7.23
CA GLU A 18 -5.62 -9.11 8.01
C GLU A 18 -4.57 -8.12 8.51
N LYS A 19 -3.38 -8.62 8.88
CA LYS A 19 -2.27 -7.76 9.34
C LYS A 19 -1.72 -6.94 8.19
N ILE A 20 -1.62 -7.53 7.00
CA ILE A 20 -1.18 -6.85 5.78
C ILE A 20 -2.23 -5.82 5.36
N TRP A 21 -3.50 -6.21 5.31
CA TRP A 21 -4.61 -5.33 4.98
C TRP A 21 -4.65 -4.09 5.86
N ARG A 22 -4.45 -4.28 7.18
CA ARG A 22 -4.36 -3.17 8.13
C ARG A 22 -3.23 -2.19 7.79
N ALA A 23 -2.04 -2.68 7.43
CA ALA A 23 -0.91 -1.85 7.05
C ALA A 23 -1.12 -1.10 5.73
N LEU A 24 -1.98 -1.63 4.85
CA LEU A 24 -2.34 -1.04 3.55
C LEU A 24 -3.56 -0.10 3.59
N THR A 25 -4.30 -0.05 4.70
CA THR A 25 -5.57 0.70 4.78
C THR A 25 -5.64 1.69 5.95
N GLN A 26 -4.87 1.47 7.03
CA GLN A 26 -4.85 2.42 8.15
C GLN A 26 -3.91 3.59 7.84
N PRO A 27 -4.39 4.84 7.79
CA PRO A 27 -3.62 5.97 7.29
C PRO A 27 -2.30 6.20 8.02
N HIS A 28 -2.31 6.09 9.36
CA HIS A 28 -1.11 6.24 10.18
C HIS A 28 -0.06 5.14 9.90
N LEU A 29 -0.49 3.90 9.64
CA LEU A 29 0.44 2.81 9.30
C LEU A 29 1.00 2.97 7.89
N ILE A 30 0.20 3.48 6.95
CA ILE A 30 0.70 3.77 5.59
C ILE A 30 1.73 4.90 5.64
N ALA A 31 1.49 5.93 6.47
CA ALA A 31 2.39 7.07 6.63
C ALA A 31 3.81 6.67 7.07
N ASP A 32 3.94 5.58 7.84
CA ASP A 32 5.22 5.06 8.30
C ASP A 32 6.14 4.56 7.17
N TRP A 33 5.61 4.19 6.00
CA TRP A 33 6.40 3.56 4.92
C TRP A 33 6.13 4.09 3.50
N LEU A 34 5.05 4.83 3.27
CA LEU A 34 4.70 5.40 1.97
C LEU A 34 4.82 6.94 1.92
N MET A 35 5.40 7.58 2.97
CA MET A 35 5.42 9.04 3.25
C MET A 35 4.10 9.56 3.85
N GLU A 36 4.06 10.81 4.32
CA GLU A 36 2.84 11.44 4.85
C GLU A 36 1.75 11.53 3.77
N ASN A 37 0.54 11.03 4.08
CA ASN A 37 -0.56 10.92 3.12
C ASN A 37 -1.91 11.27 3.77
N ASP A 38 -2.83 11.87 2.99
CA ASP A 38 -4.20 12.19 3.41
C ASP A 38 -5.21 11.08 3.08
N PHE A 39 -4.82 9.80 3.17
CA PHE A 39 -5.74 8.70 2.88
C PHE A 39 -6.88 8.67 3.91
N ALA A 40 -8.12 8.87 3.46
CA ALA A 40 -9.31 8.77 4.29
C ALA A 40 -10.19 7.61 3.79
N PRO A 41 -10.71 6.74 4.68
CA PRO A 41 -11.75 5.80 4.29
C PRO A 41 -13.01 6.58 3.86
N LYS A 42 -13.58 6.22 2.71
CA LYS A 42 -14.89 6.69 2.24
C LYS A 42 -15.99 5.73 2.65
#